data_AF-A0A3S5CYC3-F1
#
_entry.id   AF-A0A3S5CYC3-F1
#
_cell.length_a   1.000
_cell.length_b   1.000
_cell.length_c   1.000
_cell.angle_alpha   90.00
_cell.angle_beta   90.00
_cell.angle_gamma   90.00
#
_symmetry.space_group_name_H-M   'P 1'
#
loop_
_entity.id
_entity.type
_entity.pdbx_description
1 polymer ?
#
loop_
_entity_poly.entity_id
_entity_poly.type
_entity_poly.pdbx_seq_one_letter_code
_entity_poly.pdbx_strand_id
1 'polypeptide(L)'
;MKVKVSKWGNSLGVRLPKAAAEAAGLSEGSEVDVVVEGRELRLKPSAAGLGYTRYRLADLVAEAKRLGPENEPPTVDWGPDRAEEILPEDAYSRGEITFEDLTRNNAARKR
;
A
#
# COMPACT_ATOMS: atom_id res chain seq x y z
N MET A 1 7.61 -27.32 -15.19
CA MET A 1 6.53 -28.19 -14.68
C MET A 1 5.46 -28.35 -15.77
N LYS A 2 4.69 -29.45 -15.79
CA LYS A 2 3.59 -29.62 -16.75
C LYS A 2 2.29 -29.81 -15.97
N VAL A 3 1.27 -29.06 -16.33
CA VAL A 3 -0.07 -29.11 -15.70
C VAL A 3 -1.11 -29.34 -16.79
N LYS A 4 -2.16 -30.10 -16.48
CA LYS A 4 -3.26 -30.34 -17.41
C LYS A 4 -4.33 -29.27 -17.22
N VAL A 5 -4.87 -28.79 -18.34
CA VAL A 5 -6.08 -27.98 -18.35
C VAL A 5 -7.27 -28.89 -18.02
N SER A 6 -8.18 -28.42 -17.17
CA SER A 6 -9.34 -29.18 -16.71
C SER A 6 -10.60 -28.32 -16.76
N LYS A 7 -11.77 -28.93 -16.90
CA LYS A 7 -13.05 -28.22 -16.88
C LYS A 7 -13.48 -27.95 -15.43
N TRP A 8 -13.71 -26.69 -15.07
CA TRP A 8 -14.26 -26.24 -13.80
C TRP A 8 -15.60 -25.55 -14.09
N GLY A 9 -16.71 -26.25 -13.88
CA GLY A 9 -18.03 -25.76 -14.27
C GLY A 9 -18.11 -25.51 -15.78
N ASN A 10 -18.44 -24.27 -16.18
CA ASN A 10 -18.56 -23.88 -17.59
C ASN A 10 -17.22 -23.43 -18.22
N SER A 11 -16.15 -23.35 -17.44
CA SER A 11 -14.87 -22.79 -17.88
C SER A 11 -13.74 -23.81 -17.81
N LEU A 12 -12.60 -23.46 -18.42
CA LEU A 12 -11.35 -24.20 -18.28
C LEU A 12 -10.50 -23.56 -17.18
N GLY A 13 -9.85 -24.41 -16.38
CA GLY A 13 -8.96 -24.01 -15.30
C GLY A 13 -7.67 -24.81 -15.30
N VAL A 14 -6.62 -24.17 -14.79
CA VAL A 14 -5.29 -24.76 -14.60
C VAL A 14 -4.99 -24.75 -13.11
N ARG A 15 -4.60 -25.91 -12.57
CA ARG A 15 -4.12 -25.96 -11.18
C ARG A 15 -2.73 -25.34 -11.10
N LEU A 16 -2.60 -24.29 -10.28
CA LEU A 16 -1.31 -23.67 -9.96
C LEU A 16 -0.66 -24.45 -8.81
N PRO A 17 0.52 -25.07 -9.01
CA PRO A 17 1.22 -25.72 -7.91
C PRO A 17 1.68 -24.69 -6.88
N LYS A 18 1.71 -25.09 -5.60
CA LYS A 18 2.02 -24.21 -4.46
C LYS A 18 3.25 -23.34 -4.68
N ALA A 19 4.36 -23.93 -5.12
CA ALA A 19 5.61 -23.20 -5.37
C ALA A 19 5.48 -22.09 -6.44
N ALA A 20 4.64 -22.29 -7.47
CA ALA A 20 4.40 -21.28 -8.50
C ALA A 20 3.48 -20.16 -7.99
N ALA A 21 2.46 -20.51 -7.20
CA ALA A 21 1.58 -19.53 -6.56
C ALA A 21 2.36 -18.63 -5.59
N GLU A 22 3.20 -19.22 -4.73
CA GLU A 22 4.04 -18.48 -3.78
C GLU A 22 5.05 -17.56 -4.49
N ALA A 23 5.73 -18.06 -5.53
CA ALA A 23 6.68 -17.25 -6.31
C ALA A 23 5.99 -16.06 -7.02
N ALA A 24 4.71 -16.21 -7.36
CA ALA A 24 3.89 -15.16 -7.97
C ALA A 24 3.14 -14.28 -6.94
N GLY A 25 3.27 -14.57 -5.64
CA GLY A 25 2.56 -13.84 -4.57
C GLY A 25 1.04 -14.04 -4.59
N LEU A 26 0.56 -15.17 -5.10
CA LEU A 26 -0.87 -15.50 -5.21
C LEU A 26 -1.32 -16.39 -4.04
N SER A 27 -2.48 -16.06 -3.48
CA SER A 27 -3.19 -16.86 -2.48
C SER A 27 -4.57 -17.27 -2.99
N GLU A 28 -5.25 -18.14 -2.25
CA GLU A 28 -6.68 -18.37 -2.45
C GLU A 28 -7.44 -17.03 -2.40
N GLY A 29 -8.38 -16.83 -3.33
CA GLY A 29 -9.13 -15.58 -3.48
C GLY A 29 -8.40 -14.43 -4.17
N SER A 30 -7.12 -14.58 -4.54
CA SER A 30 -6.39 -13.54 -5.29
C SER A 30 -6.99 -13.33 -6.69
N GLU A 31 -7.21 -12.07 -7.05
CA GLU A 31 -7.54 -11.68 -8.41
C GLU A 31 -6.29 -11.63 -9.29
N VAL A 32 -6.42 -12.11 -10.53
CA VAL A 32 -5.33 -12.13 -11.51
C VAL A 32 -5.81 -11.56 -12.84
N ASP A 33 -4.97 -10.71 -13.42
CA ASP A 33 -5.16 -10.25 -14.79
C ASP A 33 -4.60 -11.32 -15.74
N VAL A 34 -5.42 -11.74 -16.70
CA VAL A 34 -5.03 -12.72 -17.72
C VAL A 34 -4.81 -11.98 -19.04
N VAL A 35 -3.57 -11.95 -19.50
CA VAL A 35 -3.20 -11.34 -20.79
C VAL A 35 -2.84 -12.44 -21.78
N VAL A 36 -3.38 -12.34 -22.99
CA VAL A 36 -3.04 -13.25 -24.11
C VAL A 36 -2.06 -12.53 -25.04
N GLU A 37 -0.82 -13.02 -25.10
CA GLU A 37 0.21 -12.55 -26.04
C GLU A 37 0.50 -13.67 -27.05
N GLY A 38 -0.13 -13.61 -28.22
CA GLY A 38 -0.01 -14.65 -29.25
C GLY A 38 -0.56 -16.00 -28.81
N ARG A 39 0.32 -16.96 -28.48
CA ARG A 39 -0.03 -18.29 -27.94
C ARG A 39 0.30 -18.46 -26.46
N GLU A 40 0.70 -17.39 -25.79
CA GLU A 40 1.06 -17.40 -24.38
C GLU A 40 -0.06 -16.78 -23.52
N LEU A 41 -0.33 -17.42 -22.39
CA LEU A 41 -1.18 -16.87 -21.34
C LEU A 41 -0.27 -16.36 -20.23
N ARG A 42 -0.27 -15.04 -20.01
CA ARG A 42 0.47 -14.40 -18.94
C ARG A 42 -0.49 -14.01 -17.83
N LEU A 43 -0.29 -14.61 -16.66
CA LEU A 43 -1.02 -14.30 -15.43
C LEU A 43 -0.23 -13.27 -14.64
N LYS A 44 -0.86 -12.18 -14.23
CA LYS A 44 -0.28 -11.17 -13.35
C LYS A 44 -1.19 -10.99 -12.13
N PRO A 45 -0.67 -10.88 -10.90
CA PRO A 45 -1.49 -10.44 -9.76
C PRO A 45 -2.18 -9.13 -10.13
N SER A 46 -3.51 -9.07 -10.00
CA SER A 46 -4.23 -7.86 -10.34
C SER A 46 -3.85 -6.77 -9.34
N ALA A 47 -3.50 -5.58 -9.84
CA ALA A 47 -3.24 -4.43 -8.98
C ALA A 47 -4.49 -4.04 -8.16
N ALA A 48 -5.68 -4.43 -8.64
CA ALA A 48 -6.95 -4.27 -7.93
C ALA A 48 -7.10 -5.23 -6.73
N GLY A 49 -6.49 -6.42 -6.80
CA GLY A 49 -6.57 -7.47 -5.77
C GLY A 49 -5.81 -7.17 -4.47
N LEU A 50 -5.05 -6.07 -4.40
CA LEU A 50 -4.35 -5.63 -3.19
C LEU A 50 -5.24 -4.85 -2.20
N GLY A 51 -6.56 -4.78 -2.45
CA GLY A 51 -7.54 -4.16 -1.54
C GLY A 51 -7.49 -2.62 -1.49
N TYR A 52 -6.46 -2.00 -2.08
CA TYR A 52 -6.31 -0.56 -2.19
C TYR A 52 -5.78 -0.22 -3.57
N THR A 53 -6.51 0.64 -4.30
CA THR A 53 -5.97 1.29 -5.49
C THR A 53 -4.71 2.05 -5.07
N ARG A 54 -3.56 1.65 -5.63
CA ARG A 54 -2.30 2.36 -5.41
C ARG A 54 -2.30 3.64 -6.24
N TYR A 55 -2.63 4.75 -5.60
CA TYR A 55 -2.45 6.07 -6.19
C TYR A 55 -1.03 6.55 -5.98
N ARG A 56 -0.43 7.19 -6.99
CA ARG A 56 0.81 7.95 -6.78
C ARG A 56 0.43 9.29 -6.18
N LEU A 57 1.21 9.77 -5.22
CA LEU A 57 1.02 11.11 -4.64
C LEU A 57 0.94 12.19 -5.73
N ALA A 58 1.77 12.08 -6.78
CA ALA A 58 1.74 13.00 -7.91
C ALA A 58 0.38 13.05 -8.64
N ASP A 59 -0.29 11.89 -8.78
CA ASP A 59 -1.59 11.82 -9.44
C ASP A 59 -2.69 12.43 -8.56
N LEU A 60 -2.65 12.18 -7.25
CA LEU A 60 -3.58 12.78 -6.28
C LEU A 60 -3.43 14.31 -6.23
N VAL A 61 -2.20 14.81 -6.22
CA VAL A 61 -1.92 16.26 -6.21
C VAL A 61 -2.34 16.91 -7.53
N ALA A 62 -2.12 16.25 -8.66
CA ALA A 62 -2.59 16.73 -9.96
C ALA A 62 -4.12 16.83 -10.00
N GLU A 63 -4.81 15.84 -9.45
CA GLU A 63 -6.27 15.82 -9.39
C GLU A 63 -6.82 16.90 -8.46
N ALA A 64 -6.23 17.10 -7.28
CA ALA A 64 -6.59 18.20 -6.38
C ALA A 64 -6.45 19.57 -7.07
N LYS A 65 -5.37 19.79 -7.83
CA LYS A 65 -5.17 21.02 -8.61
C LYS A 65 -6.19 21.17 -9.74
N ARG A 66 -6.60 20.08 -10.38
CA ARG A 66 -7.61 20.06 -11.44
C ARG A 66 -9.01 20.40 -10.91
N LEU A 67 -9.34 19.90 -9.72
CA LEU A 67 -10.61 20.15 -9.06
C LEU A 67 -10.73 21.58 -8.51
N GLY A 68 -9.61 22.24 -8.23
CA GLY A 68 -9.61 23.64 -7.80
C GLY A 68 -10.03 23.83 -6.34
N PRO A 69 -9.83 25.05 -5.80
CA PRO A 69 -10.07 25.38 -4.40
C PRO A 69 -11.54 25.26 -3.97
N GLU A 70 -12.49 25.32 -4.91
CA GLU A 70 -13.93 25.14 -4.64
C GLU A 70 -14.29 23.74 -4.16
N ASN A 71 -13.43 22.75 -4.43
CA ASN A 71 -13.58 21.37 -3.98
C ASN A 71 -12.69 21.04 -2.77
N GLU A 72 -12.01 22.04 -2.20
CA GLU A 72 -11.21 21.85 -1.00
C GLU A 72 -12.13 21.61 0.20
N PRO A 73 -11.95 20.51 0.96
CA PRO A 73 -12.76 20.26 2.14
C PRO A 73 -12.49 21.34 3.19
N PRO A 74 -13.51 21.75 3.97
CA PRO A 74 -13.32 22.72 5.03
C PRO A 74 -12.36 22.16 6.09
N THR A 75 -11.54 23.04 6.67
CA THR A 75 -10.77 22.69 7.86
C THR A 75 -11.74 22.46 9.01
N VAL A 76 -11.64 21.28 9.63
CA VAL A 76 -12.46 20.91 10.79
C VAL A 76 -11.68 21.27 12.06
N ASP A 77 -12.30 22.04 12.95
CA ASP A 77 -11.79 22.26 14.30
C ASP A 77 -12.14 21.02 15.14
N TRP A 78 -11.10 20.27 15.53
CA TRP A 78 -11.23 19.06 16.35
C TRP A 78 -11.30 19.37 17.85
N GLY A 79 -11.24 20.65 18.24
CA GLY A 79 -11.19 21.11 19.62
C GLY A 79 -9.76 21.16 20.17
N PRO A 80 -9.60 21.50 21.46
CA PRO A 80 -8.30 21.54 22.11
C PRO A 80 -7.77 20.13 22.40
N ASP A 81 -6.45 19.96 22.33
CA ASP A 81 -5.75 18.71 22.67
C ASP A 81 -6.22 18.14 24.03
N ARG A 82 -6.55 16.86 24.06
CA ARG A 82 -6.97 16.13 25.27
C ARG A 82 -6.04 14.97 25.58
N ALA A 83 -5.74 14.79 26.88
CA ALA A 83 -5.02 13.64 27.41
C ALA A 83 -3.69 13.38 26.68
N GLU A 84 -3.61 12.29 25.89
CA GLU A 84 -2.39 11.87 25.21
C GLU A 84 -2.04 12.73 23.98
N GLU A 85 -2.94 13.62 23.55
CA GLU A 85 -2.67 14.59 22.47
C GLU A 85 -1.77 15.74 22.94
N ILE A 86 -1.74 16.01 24.25
CA ILE A 86 -0.92 17.08 24.83
C ILE A 86 0.54 16.62 24.76
N LEU A 87 1.28 17.17 23.79
CA LEU A 87 2.70 16.89 23.67
C LEU A 87 3.43 17.33 24.95
N PRO A 88 4.31 16.49 25.50
CA PRO A 88 5.08 16.85 26.69
C PRO A 88 5.94 18.08 26.38
N GLU A 89 6.00 19.04 27.29
CA GLU A 89 6.90 20.20 27.20
C GLU A 89 8.36 19.78 27.44
N ASP A 90 8.90 18.94 26.56
CA ASP A 90 10.30 18.57 26.54
C ASP A 90 11.07 19.37 25.49
N ALA A 91 12.40 19.18 25.46
CA ALA A 91 13.27 19.88 24.53
C ALA A 91 12.94 19.57 23.06
N TYR A 92 12.36 18.39 22.77
CA TYR A 92 11.97 18.01 21.42
C TYR A 92 10.71 18.75 20.98
N SER A 93 9.68 18.77 21.82
CA SER A 93 8.44 19.51 21.57
C SER A 93 8.66 21.03 21.49
N ARG A 94 9.66 21.56 22.21
CA ARG A 94 10.07 22.97 22.08
C ARG A 94 10.93 23.27 20.85
N GLY A 95 11.31 22.26 20.08
CA GLY A 95 12.22 22.42 18.92
C GLY A 95 13.66 22.76 19.29
N GLU A 96 14.06 22.56 20.56
CA GLU A 96 15.43 22.77 21.03
C GLU A 96 16.35 21.62 20.63
N ILE A 97 15.78 20.43 20.39
CA ILE A 97 16.48 19.25 19.87
C ILE A 97 15.67 18.62 18.74
N THR A 98 16.36 17.99 17.79
CA THR A 98 15.73 17.31 16.65
C THR A 98 15.63 15.80 16.90
N PHE A 99 14.86 15.13 16.03
CA PHE A 99 14.79 13.67 16.02
C PHE A 99 16.16 13.03 15.77
N GLU A 100 17.01 13.68 14.96
CA GLU A 100 18.38 13.23 14.72
C GLU A 100 19.24 13.32 15.99
N ASP A 101 19.06 14.36 16.80
CA ASP A 101 19.82 14.53 18.05
C ASP A 101 19.46 13.45 19.09
N LEU A 102 18.16 13.12 19.19
CA LEU A 102 17.66 12.04 20.04
C LEU A 102 18.22 10.67 19.64
N THR A 103 18.30 10.40 18.34
CA THR A 103 18.76 9.10 17.83
C THR A 103 20.28 8.94 17.92
N ARG A 104 21.06 10.02 17.76
CA ARG A 104 22.52 10.01 17.97
C ARG A 104 22.91 9.76 19.43
N ASN A 105 22.21 10.38 20.39
CA ASN A 105 22.52 10.21 21.81
C ASN A 105 22.19 8.80 22.35
N ASN A 106 21.15 8.15 21.82
CA ASN A 106 20.80 6.78 22.19
C ASN A 106 21.82 5.74 21.71
N ALA A 107 22.47 5.96 20.56
CA ALA A 107 23.54 5.10 20.07
C ALA A 107 24.80 5.16 20.95
N ALA A 108 25.08 6.32 21.57
CA ALA A 108 26.23 6.52 22.46
C ALA A 108 26.03 5.90 23.86
N ARG A 109 24.79 5.85 24.37
CA ARG A 109 24.44 5.28 25.69
C ARG A 109 24.38 3.75 25.74
N LYS A 110 24.42 3.07 24.59
CA LYS A 110 24.33 1.60 24.48
C LYS A 110 25.69 0.89 24.38
N ARG A 111 26.78 1.57 24.74
CA ARG A 111 28.15 1.01 24.82
C ARG A 111 28.61 0.89 26.25
#